data_AF-A0A183D0Y9-F1
#
_entry.id   AF-A0A183D0Y9-F1
#
_cell.length_a   1.000
_cell.length_b   1.000
_cell.length_c   1.000
_cell.angle_alpha   90.00
_cell.angle_beta   90.00
_cell.angle_gamma   90.00
#
_symmetry.space_group_name_H-M   'P 1'
#
loop_
_entity.id
_entity.type
_entity.pdbx_description
1 polymer ?
#
loop_
_entity_poly.entity_id
_entity_poly.type
_entity_poly.pdbx_seq_one_letter_code
_entity_poly.pdbx_strand_id
1 'polypeptide(L)' 'MPVCTYTVRRGSITGTIVSYATVGESVFHVWQCESDMFSMLVHSCFVDDGNGHEKKPLIDEHGFVLSSFKST' A
#
# COMPACT_ATOMS: atom_id res chain seq x y z
N MET A 1 20.19 6.96 -6.08
CA MET A 1 18.84 6.36 -5.97
C MET A 1 18.50 6.32 -4.49
N PRO A 2 17.36 6.88 -4.05
CA PRO A 2 17.06 7.03 -2.64
C PRO A 2 16.77 5.69 -1.96
N VAL A 3 17.03 5.62 -0.66
CA VAL A 3 16.66 4.47 0.15
C VAL A 3 15.17 4.60 0.48
N CYS A 4 14.39 3.59 0.12
CA CYS A 4 12.95 3.56 0.33
C CYS A 4 12.57 2.36 1.21
N THR A 5 11.54 2.54 2.03
CA THR A 5 10.99 1.52 2.92
C THR A 5 9.49 1.39 2.70
N TYR A 6 8.98 0.18 2.91
CA TYR A 6 7.56 -0.13 2.85
C TYR A 6 7.13 -0.79 4.15
N THR A 7 6.04 -0.32 4.74
CA THR A 7 5.46 -0.86 5.96
C THR A 7 3.94 -0.91 5.88
N VAL A 8 3.34 -1.89 6.56
CA VAL A 8 1.90 -1.95 6.80
C VAL A 8 1.64 -1.58 8.26
N ARG A 9 0.75 -0.62 8.50
CA ARG A 9 0.48 -0.05 9.82
C ARG A 9 -0.99 -0.13 10.19
N ARG A 10 -1.26 -0.29 11.48
CA ARG A 10 -2.62 -0.35 12.04
C ARG A 10 -3.00 0.99 12.68
N GLY A 11 -4.24 1.40 12.50
CA GLY A 11 -4.84 2.58 13.16
C GLY A 11 -4.47 3.94 12.55
N SER A 12 -3.22 4.15 12.14
CA SER A 12 -2.80 5.39 11.46
C SER A 12 -1.53 5.19 10.62
N ILE A 13 -1.16 6.21 9.82
CA ILE A 13 0.11 6.27 9.08
C ILE A 13 1.35 6.23 9.99
N THR A 14 1.23 6.60 11.26
CA THR A 14 2.29 6.51 12.28
C THR A 14 2.08 5.37 13.25
N GLY A 15 1.05 4.55 13.04
CA GLY A 15 0.68 3.45 13.91
C GLY A 15 1.69 2.30 13.91
N THR A 16 1.36 1.26 14.68
CA THR A 16 2.22 0.08 14.85
C THR A 16 2.36 -0.68 13.54
N ILE A 17 3.58 -1.08 13.22
CA ILE A 17 3.85 -1.95 12.07
C ILE A 17 3.29 -3.34 12.36
N VAL A 18 2.56 -3.90 11.40
CA VAL A 18 1.90 -5.20 11.53
C VAL A 18 2.21 -6.08 10.33
N SER A 19 2.25 -7.39 10.57
CA SER A 19 2.36 -8.41 9.50
C SER A 19 1.02 -9.09 9.21
N TYR A 20 0.01 -8.89 10.07
CA TYR A 20 -1.29 -9.54 9.99
C TYR A 20 -2.40 -8.56 10.36
N ALA A 21 -3.52 -8.65 9.64
CA ALA A 21 -4.74 -7.90 9.89
C ALA A 21 -5.96 -8.82 9.79
N THR A 22 -7.06 -8.45 10.44
CA THR A 22 -8.31 -9.20 10.36
C THR A 22 -9.18 -8.70 9.21
N VAL A 23 -10.03 -9.56 8.65
CA VAL A 23 -10.98 -9.13 7.60
C VAL A 23 -11.90 -8.04 8.15
N GLY A 24 -12.07 -6.95 7.39
CA GLY A 24 -12.81 -5.76 7.82
C GLY A 24 -11.98 -4.74 8.61
N GLU A 25 -10.74 -5.07 8.94
CA GLU A 25 -9.81 -4.12 9.56
C GLU A 25 -9.11 -3.25 8.50
N SER A 26 -9.12 -1.94 8.72
CA SER A 26 -8.39 -1.00 7.87
C SER A 26 -6.90 -0.95 8.25
N VAL A 27 -6.04 -1.06 7.24
CA VAL A 27 -4.59 -0.91 7.38
C VAL A 27 -4.06 0.20 6.46
N PHE A 28 -2.92 0.77 6.86
CA PHE A 28 -2.24 1.82 6.14
C PHE A 28 -0.97 1.25 5.52
N HIS A 29 -0.92 1.25 4.19
CA HIS A 29 0.29 0.95 3.46
C HIS A 29 1.11 2.24 3.33
N VAL A 30 2.30 2.25 3.92
CA VAL A 30 3.17 3.44 3.99
C VAL A 30 4.47 3.14 3.28
N TRP A 31 4.72 3.89 2.21
CA TRP A 31 6.00 3.93 1.52
C TRP A 31 6.70 5.24 1.86
N GLN A 32 7.98 5.18 2.22
CA GLN A 32 8.77 6.35 2.58
C GLN A 32 10.16 6.26 1.97
N CYS A 33 10.61 7.36 1.36
CA CYS A 33 11.95 7.48 0.79
C CYS A 33 12.67 8.68 1.41
N GLU A 34 13.95 8.53 1.71
CA GLU A 34 14.79 9.61 2.23
C GLU A 34 15.50 10.30 1.06
N SER A 35 15.01 11.49 0.67
CA SER A 35 15.59 12.29 -0.40
C SER A 35 15.01 13.71 -0.44
N ASP A 36 15.87 14.70 -0.60
CA ASP A 36 15.45 16.10 -0.82
C ASP A 36 15.26 16.43 -2.30
N MET A 37 15.71 15.57 -3.21
CA MET A 37 15.68 15.79 -4.67
C MET A 37 14.70 14.88 -5.42
N PHE A 38 14.31 13.77 -4.81
CA PHE A 38 13.50 12.73 -5.47
C PHE A 38 12.24 12.45 -4.65
N SER A 39 11.10 12.39 -5.32
CA SER A 39 9.86 11.86 -4.76
C SER A 39 9.56 10.47 -5.31
N MET A 40 8.53 9.83 -4.79
CA MET A 40 8.11 8.50 -5.20
C MET A 40 6.64 8.51 -5.58
N LEU A 41 6.33 7.79 -6.65
CA LEU A 41 4.97 7.48 -7.10
C LEU A 41 4.78 5.96 -6.99
N VAL A 42 3.70 5.53 -6.34
CA VAL A 42 3.32 4.12 -6.33
C VAL A 42 2.59 3.82 -7.64
N HIS A 43 3.26 3.13 -8.56
CA HIS A 43 2.77 2.91 -9.92
C HIS A 43 1.78 1.76 -10.03
N SER A 44 1.87 0.69 -9.24
CA SER A 44 0.91 -0.42 -9.32
C SER A 44 0.86 -1.19 -8.02
N CYS A 45 -0.33 -1.54 -7.57
CA CYS A 45 -0.52 -2.33 -6.35
C CYS A 45 -1.66 -3.33 -6.56
N PHE A 46 -1.45 -4.56 -6.11
CA PHE A 46 -2.39 -5.65 -6.26
C PHE A 46 -2.48 -6.45 -4.97
N VAL A 47 -3.66 -6.98 -4.69
CA VAL A 47 -3.89 -8.01 -3.68
C VAL A 47 -4.03 -9.35 -4.38
N ASP A 48 -3.37 -10.36 -3.84
CA ASP A 48 -3.41 -11.75 -4.30
C ASP A 48 -3.95 -12.61 -3.15
N ASP A 49 -4.84 -13.54 -3.46
CA ASP A 49 -5.41 -14.49 -2.48
C ASP A 49 -4.50 -15.69 -2.23
N GLY A 50 -3.35 -15.77 -2.92
CA GLY A 50 -2.39 -16.86 -2.83
C GLY A 50 -2.79 -18.10 -3.64
N ASN A 51 -3.97 -18.12 -4.25
CA ASN A 51 -4.42 -19.20 -5.11
C ASN A 51 -3.96 -19.02 -6.58
N GLY A 52 -3.34 -17.88 -6.90
CA GLY A 52 -2.67 -17.64 -8.19
C GLY A 52 -3.59 -17.38 -9.38
N HIS A 53 -4.90 -17.34 -9.16
CA HIS A 53 -5.88 -17.15 -10.23
C HIS A 53 -6.35 -15.71 -10.37
N GLU A 54 -6.41 -14.92 -9.29
CA GLU A 54 -6.97 -13.57 -9.35
C GLU A 54 -6.19 -12.55 -8.52
N LYS A 55 -5.59 -11.58 -9.21
CA LYS A 55 -5.00 -10.39 -8.59
C LYS A 55 -5.97 -9.23 -8.70
N LYS A 56 -6.35 -8.66 -7.56
CA LYS A 56 -7.22 -7.48 -7.53
C LYS A 56 -6.37 -6.21 -7.50
N PRO A 57 -6.45 -5.34 -8.53
CA PRO A 57 -5.71 -4.08 -8.52
C PRO A 57 -6.31 -3.12 -7.49
N LEU A 58 -5.42 -2.49 -6.73
CA LEU A 58 -5.73 -1.36 -5.83
C LEU A 58 -5.30 -0.03 -6.44
N ILE A 59 -4.13 -0.03 -7.07
CA ILE A 59 -3.54 1.13 -7.75
C ILE A 59 -3.23 0.70 -9.18
N ASP A 60 -3.77 1.44 -10.15
CA ASP A 60 -3.52 1.21 -11.58
C ASP A 60 -2.15 1.69 -12.03
N GLU A 61 -1.75 1.37 -13.26
CA GLU A 61 -0.46 1.72 -13.87
C GLU A 61 -0.18 3.22 -14.00
N HIS A 62 -1.12 4.09 -13.68
CA HIS A 62 -0.90 5.54 -13.67
C HIS A 62 -0.76 6.08 -12.24
N GLY A 63 -0.80 5.21 -11.23
CA GLY A 63 -0.77 5.60 -9.83
C GLY A 63 -2.12 6.08 -9.29
N PHE A 64 -3.22 5.83 -9.99
CA PHE A 64 -4.55 6.16 -9.47
C PHE A 64 -5.09 5.05 -8.58
N VAL A 65 -5.61 5.48 -7.42
CA VAL A 65 -6.32 4.59 -6.50
C VAL A 65 -7.67 4.24 -7.11
N LEU A 66 -7.91 2.95 -7.32
CA LEU A 66 -9.19 2.46 -7.82
C LEU A 66 -10.26 2.63 -6.72
N SER A 67 -11.37 3.28 -7.09
CA SER A 67 -12.42 3.75 -6.17
C SER A 67 -13.07 2.63 -5.34
N SER A 68 -12.96 1.38 -5.77
CA SER A 68 -13.50 0.21 -5.06
C SER A 68 -12.82 -0.10 -3.71
N PHE A 69 -11.68 0.52 -3.39
CA PHE A 69 -10.90 0.22 -2.18
C PHE A 69 -10.63 1.43 -1.28
N LYS A 70 -11.26 2.58 -1.56
CA LYS A 70 -11.34 3.66 -0.57
C LYS A 70 -12.41 3.30 0.46
N SER A 71 -12.02 2.63 1.53
CA SER A 71 -12.87 2.54 2.72
C SER A 71 -13.19 3.97 3.18
N THR A 72 -14.48 4.23 3.38
CA THR A 72 -15.09 5.52 3.73
C THR A 72 -14.46 6.15 4.96
#